data_AF-A0A061H3L2-F1
#
_entry.id   AF-A0A061H3L2-F1
#
_cell.length_a   1.000
_cell.length_b   1.000
_cell.length_c   1.000
_cell.angle_alpha   90.00
_cell.angle_beta   90.00
_cell.angle_gamma   90.00
#
_symmetry.space_group_name_H-M   'P 1'
#
loop_
_entity.id
_entity.type
_entity.pdbx_description
1 polymer ?
#
loop_
_entity_poly.entity_id
_entity_poly.type
_entity_poly.pdbx_seq_one_letter_code
_entity_poly.pdbx_strand_id
1 'polypeptide(L)'
;MNFIFKTKQRTPPELVRHLRDALIRLDHVTGGSSSSASGGGGAGGSSSSAAGSSSSASGSGHSFGTGSSHSTSSGSSGTSASISGGGLVGSGSSESRRKASEEVSKNLYQIKVILYGDGENDPQPDQVAQLAQEVYNNDLLQLLVRDISKLEFEAKKDVSQIFNNLLRRQIGTRWPTVEYLSTKPEVLFTALRGYENPEVALNTGMILREMLRHEPLAKLLLHSERFYTFPDYIEKTTFGISCDAFANFKETLTRHKAMVADYLEHNYDRFFAMYTELLMSPNYVTKRQSLKLLGEILLDRTNFNVMTRYISSEDNLKMMMNLLRDRSKNIQFEAFHVFKVFVANPKKPPVIENILRRNRERLVAFLGNFHNDKDDEQFVDEKQYVLQIIESTGKTKPAAAAA
;
A
#
# COMPACT_ATOMS: atom_id res chain seq x y z
N MET A 1 -35.42 15.92 40.47
CA MET A 1 -35.68 15.20 39.20
C MET A 1 -34.71 15.74 38.15
N ASN A 2 -33.59 15.05 37.92
CA ASN A 2 -32.71 15.37 36.80
C ASN A 2 -33.37 14.84 35.53
N PHE A 3 -33.99 15.73 34.76
CA PHE A 3 -34.43 15.45 33.40
C PHE A 3 -33.18 15.24 32.53
N ILE A 4 -32.73 14.00 32.43
CA ILE A 4 -31.83 13.57 31.36
C ILE A 4 -32.64 13.69 30.07
N PHE A 5 -32.45 14.80 29.35
CA PHE A 5 -32.86 14.91 27.96
C PHE A 5 -32.11 13.83 27.18
N LYS A 6 -32.71 12.64 27.03
CA LYS A 6 -32.31 11.69 25.97
C LYS A 6 -32.48 12.45 24.67
N THR A 7 -31.36 12.88 24.08
CA THR A 7 -31.35 13.54 22.78
C THR A 7 -32.05 12.60 21.81
N LYS A 8 -33.14 13.05 21.18
CA LYS A 8 -33.94 12.21 20.26
C LYS A 8 -33.00 11.57 19.25
N GLN A 9 -32.98 10.23 19.18
CA GLN A 9 -32.11 9.49 18.28
C GLN A 9 -32.49 9.87 16.85
N ARG A 10 -31.53 10.42 16.10
CA ARG A 10 -31.74 10.86 14.72
C ARG A 10 -32.03 9.64 13.85
N THR A 11 -32.94 9.80 12.90
CA THR A 11 -33.21 8.76 11.91
C THR A 11 -32.01 8.60 10.97
N PRO A 12 -31.81 7.42 10.33
CA PRO A 12 -30.72 7.23 9.39
C PRO A 12 -30.62 8.30 8.27
N PRO A 13 -31.72 8.76 7.64
CA PRO A 13 -31.66 9.84 6.65
C PRO A 13 -31.18 11.18 7.23
N GLU A 14 -31.66 11.55 8.43
CA GLU A 14 -31.23 12.78 9.10
C GLU A 14 -29.73 12.73 9.45
N LEU A 15 -29.22 11.57 9.88
CA LEU A 15 -27.80 11.37 10.18
C LEU A 15 -26.92 11.56 8.96
N VAL A 16 -27.27 10.91 7.84
CA VAL A 16 -26.50 11.00 6.60
C VAL A 16 -26.50 12.43 6.07
N ARG A 17 -27.67 13.09 6.05
CA ARG A 17 -27.78 14.48 5.62
C ARG A 17 -26.95 15.42 6.49
N HIS A 18 -27.06 15.32 7.82
CA HIS A 18 -26.30 16.17 8.73
C HIS A 18 -24.79 15.93 8.62
N LEU A 19 -24.36 14.67 8.46
CA LEU A 19 -22.95 14.35 8.26
C LEU A 19 -22.44 14.95 6.95
N ARG A 20 -23.18 14.81 5.85
CA ARG A 20 -22.85 15.42 4.56
C ARG A 20 -22.75 16.95 4.67
N ASP A 21 -23.72 17.60 5.28
CA ASP A 21 -23.73 19.06 5.45
C ASP A 21 -22.57 19.54 6.36
N ALA A 22 -22.20 18.76 7.38
CA ALA A 22 -21.05 19.05 8.23
C ALA A 22 -19.71 18.89 7.49
N LEU A 23 -19.56 17.85 6.66
CA LEU A 23 -18.37 17.65 5.81
C LEU A 23 -18.21 18.78 4.79
N ILE A 24 -19.30 19.20 4.15
CA ILE A 24 -19.28 20.32 3.18
C ILE A 24 -18.88 21.62 3.88
N ARG A 25 -19.40 21.91 5.08
CA ARG A 25 -18.97 23.07 5.87
C ARG A 25 -17.49 22.99 6.23
N LEU A 26 -17.00 21.81 6.63
CA LEU A 26 -15.58 21.60 6.93
C LEU A 26 -14.70 21.89 5.71
N ASP A 27 -15.14 21.48 4.51
CA ASP A 27 -14.45 21.73 3.25
C ASP A 27 -14.36 23.24 2.91
N HIS A 28 -15.49 23.96 2.94
CA HIS A 28 -15.51 25.41 2.64
C HIS A 28 -14.65 26.24 3.61
N VAL A 29 -14.55 25.85 4.87
CA VAL A 29 -13.70 26.55 5.86
C VAL A 29 -12.20 26.27 5.63
N THR A 30 -11.83 25.24 4.87
CA THR A 30 -10.45 24.95 4.46
C THR A 30 -10.06 25.58 3.13
N GLY A 31 -11.01 25.76 2.21
CA GLY A 31 -10.78 26.39 0.89
C GLY A 31 -10.65 27.92 0.91
N GLY A 32 -11.06 28.58 2.00
CA GLY A 32 -10.99 30.05 2.13
C GLY A 32 -9.60 30.64 2.41
N SER A 33 -8.58 29.81 2.65
CA SER A 33 -7.23 30.26 3.02
C SER A 33 -6.20 30.26 1.88
N SER A 34 -6.59 29.98 0.63
CA SER A 34 -5.68 29.90 -0.52
C SER A 34 -6.05 30.80 -1.72
N SER A 35 -6.61 31.99 -1.47
CA SER A 35 -6.85 32.99 -2.54
C SER A 35 -6.46 34.40 -2.13
N SER A 36 -5.16 34.67 -2.02
CA SER A 36 -4.62 36.04 -2.13
C SER A 36 -3.12 36.05 -2.44
N ALA A 37 -2.75 35.88 -3.71
CA ALA A 37 -1.57 36.51 -4.31
C ALA A 37 -1.47 36.15 -5.80
N SER A 38 -2.15 36.93 -6.65
CA SER A 38 -1.80 37.03 -8.06
C SER A 38 -1.95 38.48 -8.47
N GLY A 39 -0.82 39.14 -8.73
CA GLY A 39 -0.78 40.55 -9.11
C GLY A 39 0.66 41.05 -9.26
N GLY A 40 1.18 40.94 -10.49
CA GLY A 40 2.07 41.96 -11.06
C GLY A 40 3.57 41.67 -11.19
N GLY A 41 4.02 41.48 -12.45
CA GLY A 41 5.09 42.33 -13.00
C GLY A 41 6.52 41.77 -13.12
N GLY A 42 6.84 41.19 -14.28
CA GLY A 42 7.84 41.74 -15.23
C GLY A 42 9.36 41.71 -14.95
N ALA A 43 10.06 41.08 -15.90
CA ALA A 43 11.37 41.44 -16.49
C ALA A 43 12.68 40.81 -15.95
N GLY A 44 13.28 39.98 -16.82
CA GLY A 44 14.63 40.17 -17.37
C GLY A 44 15.84 39.75 -16.54
N GLY A 45 16.69 38.87 -17.11
CA GLY A 45 18.09 38.74 -16.66
C GLY A 45 18.69 37.36 -16.81
N SER A 46 19.31 37.11 -17.96
CA SER A 46 20.25 36.01 -18.23
C SER A 46 21.57 36.18 -17.47
N SER A 47 22.10 35.11 -16.87
CA SER A 47 23.54 34.80 -16.89
C SER A 47 23.86 33.38 -16.41
N SER A 48 24.73 32.75 -17.19
CA SER A 48 25.51 31.55 -16.94
C SER A 48 26.49 31.71 -15.78
N SER A 49 26.81 30.62 -15.05
CA SER A 49 28.13 29.96 -15.12
C SER A 49 28.44 29.05 -13.93
N ALA A 50 29.12 27.95 -14.27
CA ALA A 50 30.25 27.33 -13.58
C ALA A 50 30.05 26.34 -12.41
N ALA A 51 30.69 25.19 -12.63
CA ALA A 51 30.96 24.09 -11.74
C ALA A 51 31.94 24.44 -10.62
N GLY A 52 31.93 23.63 -9.56
CA GLY A 52 32.92 23.67 -8.48
C GLY A 52 32.78 22.46 -7.58
N SER A 53 33.49 21.39 -7.93
CA SER A 53 33.78 20.22 -7.10
C SER A 53 34.73 20.56 -5.95
N SER A 54 34.48 20.03 -4.75
CA SER A 54 35.55 19.64 -3.83
C SER A 54 35.10 18.58 -2.82
N SER A 55 35.94 17.55 -2.76
CA SER A 55 36.05 16.47 -1.78
C SER A 55 36.67 16.94 -0.47
N SER A 56 36.34 16.30 0.67
CA SER A 56 37.29 15.47 1.46
C SER A 56 36.82 15.18 2.90
N ALA A 57 37.14 13.94 3.34
CA ALA A 57 37.57 13.52 4.69
C ALA A 57 36.54 13.59 5.85
N SER A 58 35.99 12.47 6.32
CA SER A 58 36.56 11.46 7.26
C SER A 58 36.81 11.98 8.69
N GLY A 59 36.16 11.37 9.68
CA GLY A 59 36.45 11.62 11.10
C GLY A 59 35.42 11.01 12.05
N SER A 60 35.80 9.89 12.63
CA SER A 60 35.08 8.99 13.54
C SER A 60 34.83 9.53 14.96
N GLY A 61 33.74 9.03 15.58
CA GLY A 61 33.79 8.49 16.94
C GLY A 61 33.24 9.34 18.10
N HIS A 62 32.76 8.60 19.11
CA HIS A 62 32.33 9.00 20.47
C HIS A 62 30.90 9.53 20.62
N SER A 63 29.93 8.77 21.16
CA SER A 63 29.79 8.05 22.44
C SER A 63 28.86 8.81 23.40
N PHE A 64 27.85 8.08 23.86
CA PHE A 64 26.80 8.47 24.79
C PHE A 64 27.34 9.06 26.11
N GLY A 65 26.72 10.15 26.54
CA GLY A 65 26.94 10.75 27.86
C GLY A 65 25.63 11.36 28.36
N THR A 66 25.02 10.69 29.33
CA THR A 66 23.88 11.12 30.15
C THR A 66 24.24 12.32 31.01
N GLY A 67 23.35 13.31 31.10
CA GLY A 67 23.52 14.44 32.03
C GLY A 67 22.23 15.22 32.21
N SER A 68 21.47 14.87 33.26
CA SER A 68 20.40 15.70 33.81
C SER A 68 21.01 16.89 34.57
N SER A 69 20.46 18.09 34.39
CA SER A 69 20.55 19.14 35.40
C SER A 69 19.36 20.10 35.34
N HIS A 70 18.68 20.20 36.49
CA HIS A 70 17.76 21.26 36.86
C HIS A 70 18.54 22.51 37.28
N SER A 71 18.03 23.70 36.93
CA SER A 71 18.07 24.94 37.75
C SER A 71 17.25 26.04 37.06
N THR A 72 16.05 26.34 37.60
CA THR A 72 15.69 27.54 38.38
C THR A 72 15.65 28.87 37.63
N SER A 73 14.40 29.31 37.43
CA SER A 73 13.84 30.66 37.49
C SER A 73 14.76 31.87 37.76
N SER A 74 14.58 32.91 36.94
CA SER A 74 14.55 34.29 37.43
C SER A 74 13.49 35.07 36.64
N GLY A 75 12.58 35.71 37.37
CA GLY A 75 11.59 36.61 36.82
C GLY A 75 12.15 38.02 36.68
N SER A 76 11.67 38.74 35.67
CA SER A 76 11.71 40.19 35.66
C SER A 76 10.35 40.72 35.20
N SER A 77 9.77 41.49 36.11
CA SER A 77 8.56 42.29 35.99
C SER A 77 8.83 43.49 35.07
N GLY A 78 7.99 43.66 34.04
CA GLY A 78 7.94 44.86 33.21
C GLY A 78 6.48 45.20 32.91
N THR A 79 5.92 46.10 33.70
CA THR A 79 4.62 46.75 33.46
C THR A 79 4.73 47.81 32.38
N SER A 80 3.87 47.75 31.36
CA SER A 80 3.41 48.96 30.66
C SER A 80 2.13 48.70 29.85
N ALA A 81 1.26 49.70 29.95
CA ALA A 81 -0.15 49.76 29.62
C ALA A 81 -0.53 49.54 28.14
N SER A 82 -1.74 48.99 28.01
CA SER A 82 -2.76 49.13 26.96
C SER A 82 -2.49 50.09 25.79
N ILE A 83 -2.56 49.55 24.58
CA ILE A 83 -3.17 50.22 23.42
C ILE A 83 -4.21 49.25 22.84
N SER A 84 -5.47 49.62 23.03
CA SER A 84 -6.64 49.04 22.39
C SER A 84 -6.76 49.55 20.96
N GLY A 85 -6.97 48.63 20.00
CA GLY A 85 -7.42 48.96 18.66
C GLY A 85 -6.76 48.11 17.58
N GLY A 86 -7.43 47.03 17.15
CA GLY A 86 -7.02 46.31 15.94
C GLY A 86 -7.64 44.93 15.75
N GLY A 87 -8.72 44.86 14.96
CA GLY A 87 -8.97 43.73 14.04
C GLY A 87 -9.41 42.38 14.63
N LEU A 88 -10.67 42.28 15.01
CA LEU A 88 -11.41 41.01 15.10
C LEU A 88 -11.69 40.47 13.67
N VAL A 89 -10.71 39.86 13.01
CA VAL A 89 -10.95 39.09 11.77
C VAL A 89 -10.10 37.82 11.83
N GLY A 90 -10.57 36.82 12.58
CA GLY A 90 -9.87 35.53 12.69
C GLY A 90 -10.50 34.51 13.65
N SER A 91 -11.28 34.95 14.64
CA SER A 91 -11.86 34.06 15.68
C SER A 91 -13.09 33.25 15.22
N GLY A 92 -13.95 33.81 14.37
CA GLY A 92 -15.20 33.14 13.97
C GLY A 92 -15.02 31.92 13.06
N SER A 93 -13.93 31.89 12.28
CA SER A 93 -13.63 30.79 11.35
C SER A 93 -13.11 29.53 12.07
N SER A 94 -12.26 29.71 13.09
CA SER A 94 -11.73 28.60 13.89
C SER A 94 -12.81 27.96 14.76
N GLU A 95 -13.69 28.76 15.36
CA GLU A 95 -14.81 28.24 16.16
C GLU A 95 -15.84 27.49 15.29
N SER A 96 -16.11 28.00 14.08
CA SER A 96 -17.00 27.32 13.12
C SER A 96 -16.42 25.99 12.65
N ARG A 97 -15.10 25.93 12.41
CA ARG A 97 -14.39 24.68 12.06
C ARG A 97 -14.48 23.65 13.19
N ARG A 98 -14.26 24.09 14.44
CA ARG A 98 -14.33 23.21 15.61
C ARG A 98 -15.72 22.61 15.78
N LYS A 99 -16.77 23.44 15.66
CA LYS A 99 -18.16 22.98 15.70
C LYS A 99 -18.47 21.97 14.59
N ALA A 100 -18.02 22.23 13.36
CA ALA A 100 -18.20 21.29 12.25
C ALA A 100 -17.48 19.95 12.52
N SER A 101 -16.26 19.97 13.06
CA SER A 101 -15.51 18.76 13.43
C SER A 101 -16.22 17.94 14.51
N GLU A 102 -16.66 18.61 15.59
CA GLU A 102 -17.43 17.97 16.68
C GLU A 102 -18.74 17.34 16.16
N GLU A 103 -19.44 18.02 15.25
CA GLU A 103 -20.64 17.50 14.60
C GLU A 103 -20.35 16.27 13.72
N VAL A 104 -19.26 16.27 12.95
CA VAL A 104 -18.83 15.11 12.15
C VAL A 104 -18.56 13.91 13.07
N SER A 105 -17.74 14.08 14.10
CA SER A 105 -17.41 13.02 15.06
C SER A 105 -18.67 12.44 15.72
N LYS A 106 -19.61 13.29 16.14
CA LYS A 106 -20.88 12.85 16.73
C LYS A 106 -21.74 12.04 15.76
N ASN A 107 -21.88 12.51 14.51
CA ASN A 107 -22.68 11.80 13.51
C ASN A 107 -22.05 10.47 13.10
N LEU A 108 -20.71 10.42 12.94
CA LEU A 108 -19.99 9.18 12.65
C LEU A 108 -20.19 8.14 13.76
N TYR A 109 -20.07 8.55 15.02
CA TYR A 109 -20.34 7.67 16.15
C TYR A 109 -21.77 7.10 16.13
N GLN A 110 -22.77 7.95 15.86
CA GLN A 110 -24.18 7.51 15.78
C GLN A 110 -24.41 6.53 14.62
N ILE A 111 -23.77 6.75 13.47
CA ILE A 111 -23.79 5.81 12.34
C ILE A 111 -23.14 4.48 12.74
N LYS A 112 -22.00 4.52 13.44
CA LYS A 112 -21.32 3.32 13.94
C LYS A 112 -22.22 2.50 14.88
N VAL A 113 -22.94 3.14 15.79
CA VAL A 113 -23.90 2.47 16.67
C VAL A 113 -25.01 1.78 15.88
N ILE A 114 -25.52 2.38 14.79
CA ILE A 114 -26.51 1.71 13.93
C ILE A 114 -25.93 0.46 13.26
N LEU A 115 -24.65 0.50 12.87
CA LEU A 115 -24.00 -0.60 12.13
C LEU A 115 -23.47 -1.73 13.01
N TYR A 116 -23.07 -1.43 14.25
CA TYR A 116 -22.41 -2.39 15.15
C TYR A 116 -23.19 -2.68 16.43
N GLY A 117 -24.23 -1.90 16.74
CA GLY A 117 -24.91 -1.91 18.03
C GLY A 117 -24.22 -1.03 19.06
N ASP A 118 -24.86 -0.87 20.22
CA ASP A 118 -24.34 -0.13 21.38
C ASP A 118 -23.79 -1.04 22.49
N GLY A 119 -23.73 -2.36 22.23
CA GLY A 119 -23.30 -3.38 23.17
C GLY A 119 -24.44 -3.97 24.01
N GLU A 120 -25.59 -3.30 24.08
CA GLU A 120 -26.81 -3.81 24.70
C GLU A 120 -27.82 -4.27 23.64
N ASN A 121 -27.86 -3.58 22.51
CA ASN A 121 -28.80 -3.83 21.41
C ASN A 121 -28.04 -4.20 20.13
N ASP A 122 -28.54 -5.23 19.45
CA ASP A 122 -28.04 -5.62 18.14
C ASP A 122 -28.46 -4.61 17.04
N PRO A 123 -27.66 -4.47 15.97
CA PRO A 123 -28.02 -3.69 14.78
C PRO A 123 -29.38 -4.07 14.21
N GLN A 124 -30.28 -3.09 14.08
CA GLN A 124 -31.61 -3.33 13.52
C GLN A 124 -31.53 -3.39 11.98
N PRO A 125 -31.92 -4.50 11.33
CA PRO A 125 -31.74 -4.66 9.88
C PRO A 125 -32.38 -3.55 9.03
N ASP A 126 -33.56 -3.08 9.43
CA ASP A 126 -34.28 -2.01 8.73
C ASP A 126 -33.54 -0.67 8.81
N GLN A 127 -32.97 -0.35 9.97
CA GLN A 127 -32.18 0.87 10.15
C GLN A 127 -30.87 0.82 9.36
N VAL A 128 -30.21 -0.34 9.33
CA VAL A 128 -29.00 -0.55 8.53
C VAL A 128 -29.31 -0.44 7.04
N ALA A 129 -30.42 -1.00 6.58
CA ALA A 129 -30.85 -0.91 5.19
C ALA A 129 -31.16 0.53 4.79
N GLN A 130 -31.90 1.26 5.62
CA GLN A 130 -32.21 2.67 5.40
C GLN A 130 -30.95 3.53 5.39
N LEU A 131 -30.04 3.31 6.36
CA LEU A 131 -28.75 3.99 6.43
C LEU A 131 -27.93 3.77 5.15
N ALA A 132 -27.79 2.51 4.73
CA ALA A 132 -27.03 2.16 3.53
C ALA A 132 -27.59 2.85 2.28
N GLN A 133 -28.91 2.83 2.10
CA GLN A 133 -29.56 3.48 0.96
C GLN A 133 -29.27 4.98 0.94
N GLU A 134 -29.38 5.66 2.08
CA GLU A 134 -29.11 7.10 2.19
C GLU A 134 -27.64 7.42 1.96
N VAL A 135 -26.72 6.59 2.45
CA VAL A 135 -25.28 6.70 2.18
C VAL A 135 -25.00 6.69 0.68
N TYR A 136 -25.67 5.81 -0.08
CA TYR A 136 -25.51 5.73 -1.54
C TYR A 136 -26.15 6.94 -2.26
N ASN A 137 -27.36 7.35 -1.85
CA ASN A 137 -28.07 8.48 -2.46
C ASN A 137 -27.35 9.82 -2.29
N ASN A 138 -26.55 9.96 -1.22
CA ASN A 138 -25.87 11.20 -0.85
C ASN A 138 -24.37 11.17 -1.14
N ASP A 139 -23.87 10.12 -1.78
CA ASP A 139 -22.46 9.92 -2.13
C ASP A 139 -21.51 10.02 -0.94
N LEU A 140 -22.00 9.65 0.24
CA LEU A 140 -21.32 9.93 1.49
C LEU A 140 -19.97 9.21 1.57
N LEU A 141 -19.87 7.98 1.06
CA LEU A 141 -18.59 7.24 1.03
C LEU A 141 -17.50 7.98 0.24
N GLN A 142 -17.86 8.67 -0.84
CA GLN A 142 -16.92 9.45 -1.64
C GLN A 142 -16.42 10.67 -0.87
N LEU A 143 -17.34 11.40 -0.22
CA LEU A 143 -17.01 12.56 0.60
C LEU A 143 -16.11 12.17 1.78
N LEU A 144 -16.43 11.06 2.46
CA LEU A 144 -15.67 10.58 3.61
C LEU A 144 -14.23 10.23 3.25
N VAL A 145 -14.00 9.53 2.13
CA VAL A 145 -12.63 9.18 1.70
C VAL A 145 -11.88 10.42 1.22
N ARG A 146 -12.53 11.32 0.48
CA ARG A 146 -11.91 12.55 -0.03
C ARG A 146 -11.47 13.49 1.10
N ASP A 147 -12.31 13.67 2.11
CA ASP A 147 -12.11 14.64 3.19
C ASP A 147 -11.50 14.03 4.45
N ILE A 148 -11.09 12.74 4.41
CA ILE A 148 -10.57 12.00 5.57
C ILE A 148 -9.39 12.69 6.26
N SER A 149 -8.54 13.42 5.52
CA SER A 149 -7.41 14.16 6.06
C SER A 149 -7.81 15.34 6.95
N LYS A 150 -9.01 15.87 6.76
CA LYS A 150 -9.55 17.01 7.54
C LYS A 150 -10.19 16.57 8.85
N LEU A 151 -10.39 15.27 9.05
CA LEU A 151 -11.08 14.71 10.21
C LEU A 151 -10.15 14.55 11.41
N GLU A 152 -10.73 14.50 12.61
CA GLU A 152 -9.99 14.16 13.82
C GLU A 152 -9.54 12.69 13.81
N PHE A 153 -8.55 12.37 14.63
CA PHE A 153 -7.92 11.04 14.66
C PHE A 153 -8.91 9.89 14.87
N GLU A 154 -9.86 10.04 15.80
CA GLU A 154 -10.86 8.98 16.05
C GLU A 154 -11.91 8.91 14.93
N ALA A 155 -12.31 10.07 14.37
CA ALA A 155 -13.20 10.13 13.22
C ALA A 155 -12.61 9.42 11.98
N LYS A 156 -11.30 9.53 11.75
CA LYS A 156 -10.60 8.78 10.67
C LYS A 156 -10.77 7.26 10.83
N LYS A 157 -10.72 6.74 12.06
CA LYS A 157 -10.94 5.31 12.33
C LYS A 157 -12.40 4.91 12.13
N ASP A 158 -13.32 5.73 12.61
CA ASP A 158 -14.76 5.50 12.45
C ASP A 158 -15.13 5.44 10.96
N VAL A 159 -14.55 6.31 10.13
CA VAL A 159 -14.73 6.26 8.67
C VAL A 159 -14.28 4.92 8.10
N SER A 160 -13.08 4.44 8.43
CA SER A 160 -12.60 3.13 7.95
C SER A 160 -13.52 1.99 8.39
N GLN A 161 -14.02 2.00 9.62
CA GLN A 161 -14.93 0.97 10.14
C GLN A 161 -16.29 1.00 9.43
N ILE A 162 -16.92 2.17 9.34
CA ILE A 162 -18.21 2.37 8.66
C ILE A 162 -18.12 1.96 7.19
N PHE A 163 -17.07 2.40 6.49
CA PHE A 163 -16.85 2.06 5.08
C PHE A 163 -16.73 0.54 4.90
N ASN A 164 -15.90 -0.12 5.72
CA ASN A 164 -15.66 -1.56 5.60
C ASN A 164 -16.90 -2.39 5.99
N ASN A 165 -17.68 -1.94 6.98
CA ASN A 165 -18.94 -2.60 7.35
C ASN A 165 -19.95 -2.55 6.20
N LEU A 166 -20.16 -1.36 5.62
CA LEU A 166 -21.06 -1.20 4.48
C LEU A 166 -20.58 -1.98 3.26
N LEU A 167 -19.27 -2.05 3.02
CA LEU A 167 -18.70 -2.81 1.91
C LEU A 167 -18.95 -4.31 2.04
N ARG A 168 -18.95 -4.84 3.27
CA ARG A 168 -19.28 -6.23 3.60
C ARG A 168 -20.79 -6.52 3.64
N ARG A 169 -21.63 -5.53 3.41
CA ARG A 169 -23.08 -5.73 3.43
C ARG A 169 -23.53 -6.51 2.19
N GLN A 170 -24.24 -7.60 2.43
CA GLN A 170 -24.77 -8.49 1.40
C GLN A 170 -26.31 -8.53 1.44
N ILE A 171 -26.95 -8.51 0.27
CA ILE A 171 -28.40 -8.76 0.13
C ILE A 171 -28.58 -9.92 -0.84
N GLY A 172 -28.94 -11.09 -0.31
CA GLY A 172 -28.94 -12.32 -1.08
C GLY A 172 -27.53 -12.64 -1.59
N THR A 173 -27.34 -12.69 -2.90
CA THR A 173 -26.03 -12.89 -3.54
C THR A 173 -25.33 -11.59 -3.95
N ARG A 174 -25.99 -10.44 -3.80
CA ARG A 174 -25.50 -9.14 -4.26
C ARG A 174 -24.74 -8.41 -3.16
N TRP A 175 -23.81 -7.55 -3.60
CA TRP A 175 -23.02 -6.66 -2.76
C TRP A 175 -23.33 -5.21 -3.14
N PRO A 176 -24.40 -4.59 -2.59
CA PRO A 176 -24.89 -3.30 -3.07
C PRO A 176 -23.83 -2.20 -3.04
N THR A 177 -22.98 -2.17 -2.00
CA THR A 177 -21.89 -1.19 -1.89
C THR A 177 -20.83 -1.40 -2.96
N VAL A 178 -20.52 -2.66 -3.32
CA VAL A 178 -19.56 -2.98 -4.39
C VAL A 178 -20.11 -2.53 -5.74
N GLU A 179 -21.39 -2.79 -6.00
CA GLU A 179 -22.07 -2.35 -7.23
C GLU A 179 -22.08 -0.81 -7.33
N TYR A 180 -22.42 -0.13 -6.22
CA TYR A 180 -22.33 1.32 -6.12
C TYR A 180 -20.92 1.85 -6.41
N LEU A 181 -19.89 1.31 -5.75
CA LEU A 181 -18.50 1.74 -5.94
C LEU A 181 -17.96 1.41 -7.34
N SER A 182 -18.49 0.37 -7.99
CA SER A 182 -18.12 0.03 -9.37
C SER A 182 -18.53 1.12 -10.37
N THR A 183 -19.55 1.92 -10.03
CA THR A 183 -19.94 3.10 -10.82
C THR A 183 -19.11 4.36 -10.49
N LYS A 184 -18.23 4.29 -9.47
CA LYS A 184 -17.47 5.43 -8.93
C LYS A 184 -16.01 5.07 -8.65
N PRO A 185 -15.22 4.75 -9.69
CA PRO A 185 -13.82 4.33 -9.55
C PRO A 185 -12.93 5.37 -8.85
N GLU A 186 -13.29 6.65 -8.89
CA GLU A 186 -12.54 7.71 -8.19
C GLU A 186 -12.45 7.49 -6.68
N VAL A 187 -13.42 6.83 -6.04
CA VAL A 187 -13.34 6.51 -4.60
C VAL A 187 -12.16 5.56 -4.33
N LEU A 188 -12.00 4.55 -5.18
CA LEU A 188 -10.91 3.57 -5.13
C LEU A 188 -9.55 4.26 -5.35
N PHE A 189 -9.46 5.13 -6.36
CA PHE A 189 -8.22 5.85 -6.66
C PHE A 189 -7.87 6.91 -5.61
N THR A 190 -8.87 7.53 -4.98
CA THR A 190 -8.65 8.45 -3.86
C THR A 190 -8.11 7.71 -2.64
N ALA A 191 -8.65 6.52 -2.34
CA ALA A 191 -8.12 5.68 -1.26
C ALA A 191 -6.67 5.26 -1.52
N LEU A 192 -6.34 4.89 -2.77
CA LEU A 192 -4.96 4.60 -3.17
C LEU A 192 -4.04 5.82 -3.02
N ARG A 193 -4.46 6.99 -3.49
CA ARG A 193 -3.71 8.25 -3.36
C ARG A 193 -3.51 8.65 -1.89
N GLY A 194 -4.32 8.12 -0.97
CA GLY A 194 -4.17 8.33 0.46
C GLY A 194 -2.77 7.99 1.00
N TYR A 195 -2.01 7.12 0.32
CA TYR A 195 -0.60 6.85 0.65
C TYR A 195 0.34 8.06 0.50
N GLU A 196 -0.05 9.09 -0.25
CA GLU A 196 0.70 10.35 -0.36
C GLU A 196 0.60 11.21 0.91
N ASN A 197 -0.38 10.94 1.77
CA ASN A 197 -0.58 11.65 3.03
C ASN A 197 -0.34 10.72 4.23
N PRO A 198 0.81 10.85 4.93
CA PRO A 198 1.15 9.98 6.04
C PRO A 198 0.12 9.93 7.18
N GLU A 199 -0.68 10.99 7.38
CA GLU A 199 -1.66 11.05 8.46
C GLU A 199 -2.90 10.18 8.24
N VAL A 200 -3.16 9.77 6.99
CA VAL A 200 -4.34 8.98 6.61
C VAL A 200 -4.02 7.74 5.80
N ALA A 201 -2.76 7.56 5.42
CA ALA A 201 -2.26 6.43 4.63
C ALA A 201 -2.74 5.07 5.16
N LEU A 202 -2.66 4.84 6.46
CA LEU A 202 -3.09 3.55 7.05
C LEU A 202 -4.62 3.41 7.08
N ASN A 203 -5.36 4.48 7.33
CA ASN A 203 -6.84 4.46 7.30
C ASN A 203 -7.37 4.18 5.89
N THR A 204 -6.81 4.88 4.89
CA THR A 204 -7.16 4.71 3.49
C THR A 204 -6.66 3.38 2.94
N GLY A 205 -5.49 2.90 3.38
CA GLY A 205 -4.98 1.56 3.09
C GLY A 205 -5.87 0.43 3.64
N MET A 206 -6.46 0.59 4.82
CA MET A 206 -7.47 -0.35 5.34
C MET A 206 -8.76 -0.38 4.50
N ILE A 207 -9.21 0.79 4.03
CA ILE A 207 -10.39 0.91 3.15
C ILE A 207 -10.08 0.27 1.78
N LEU A 208 -8.92 0.59 1.21
CA LEU A 208 -8.44 0.02 -0.06
C LEU A 208 -8.39 -1.50 0.01
N ARG A 209 -7.82 -2.07 1.07
CA ARG A 209 -7.73 -3.52 1.24
C ARG A 209 -9.08 -4.21 1.23
N GLU A 210 -10.08 -3.60 1.88
CA GLU A 210 -11.42 -4.18 1.89
C GLU A 210 -12.05 -4.10 0.49
N MET A 211 -11.85 -3.01 -0.26
CA MET A 211 -12.29 -2.91 -1.67
C MET A 211 -11.66 -4.01 -2.54
N LEU A 212 -10.37 -4.27 -2.38
CA LEU A 212 -9.64 -5.27 -3.16
C LEU A 212 -10.11 -6.71 -2.91
N ARG A 213 -10.89 -6.97 -1.85
CA ARG A 213 -11.52 -8.27 -1.62
C ARG A 213 -12.59 -8.62 -2.64
N HIS A 214 -13.14 -7.63 -3.33
CA HIS A 214 -14.19 -7.81 -4.31
C HIS A 214 -13.60 -7.68 -5.73
N GLU A 215 -13.77 -8.73 -6.53
CA GLU A 215 -13.19 -8.83 -7.87
C GLU A 215 -13.49 -7.61 -8.77
N PRO A 216 -14.74 -7.06 -8.83
CA PRO A 216 -15.03 -5.90 -9.67
C PRO A 216 -14.18 -4.67 -9.33
N LEU A 217 -13.93 -4.41 -8.04
CA LEU A 217 -13.14 -3.25 -7.61
C LEU A 217 -11.64 -3.50 -7.78
N ALA A 218 -11.17 -4.72 -7.48
CA ALA A 218 -9.80 -5.10 -7.77
C ALA A 218 -9.46 -4.98 -9.27
N LYS A 219 -10.41 -5.35 -10.14
CA LYS A 219 -10.29 -5.20 -11.59
C LYS A 219 -10.13 -3.75 -12.01
N LEU A 220 -10.93 -2.84 -11.44
CA LEU A 220 -10.82 -1.40 -11.72
C LEU A 220 -9.44 -0.85 -11.38
N LEU A 221 -8.84 -1.29 -10.25
CA LEU A 221 -7.48 -0.88 -9.91
C LEU A 221 -6.45 -1.52 -10.82
N LEU A 222 -6.44 -2.85 -10.93
CA LEU A 222 -5.40 -3.61 -11.63
C LEU A 222 -5.26 -3.19 -13.10
N HIS A 223 -6.37 -2.95 -13.80
CA HIS A 223 -6.36 -2.53 -15.20
C HIS A 223 -6.18 -1.01 -15.39
N SER A 224 -5.96 -0.24 -14.32
CA SER A 224 -5.73 1.21 -14.42
C SER A 224 -4.25 1.57 -14.43
N GLU A 225 -3.93 2.72 -15.01
CA GLU A 225 -2.60 3.35 -14.90
C GLU A 225 -2.18 3.59 -13.44
N ARG A 226 -3.16 3.75 -12.53
CA ARG A 226 -2.91 4.00 -11.11
C ARG A 226 -2.34 2.79 -10.38
N PHE A 227 -2.51 1.56 -10.90
CA PHE A 227 -1.84 0.39 -10.32
C PHE A 227 -0.32 0.57 -10.28
N TYR A 228 0.25 1.22 -11.30
CA TYR A 228 1.69 1.43 -11.41
C TYR A 228 2.23 2.53 -10.49
N THR A 229 1.41 3.14 -9.62
CA THR A 229 1.90 4.03 -8.56
C THR A 229 2.25 3.29 -7.26
N PHE A 230 1.88 2.00 -7.11
CA PHE A 230 2.25 1.20 -5.94
C PHE A 230 3.77 1.16 -5.67
N PRO A 231 4.65 0.95 -6.67
CA PRO A 231 6.11 0.96 -6.47
C PRO A 231 6.60 2.26 -5.81
N ASP A 232 6.08 3.41 -6.24
CA ASP A 232 6.42 4.69 -5.64
C ASP A 232 6.03 4.75 -4.16
N TYR A 233 4.82 4.29 -3.82
CA TYR A 233 4.38 4.25 -2.43
C TYR A 233 5.18 3.25 -1.59
N ILE A 234 5.58 2.11 -2.18
CA ILE A 234 6.40 1.10 -1.50
C ILE A 234 7.81 1.64 -1.22
N GLU A 235 8.42 2.38 -2.15
CA GLU A 235 9.81 2.82 -2.02
C GLU A 235 9.99 4.15 -1.30
N LYS A 236 9.03 5.07 -1.42
CA LYS A 236 9.20 6.48 -0.99
C LYS A 236 8.53 6.84 0.33
N THR A 237 7.71 5.94 0.90
CA THR A 237 6.97 6.21 2.15
C THR A 237 7.67 5.63 3.38
N THR A 238 7.18 5.98 4.57
CA THR A 238 7.70 5.45 5.84
C THR A 238 7.47 3.95 5.94
N PHE A 239 8.30 3.24 6.73
CA PHE A 239 8.27 1.78 6.81
C PHE A 239 6.88 1.17 7.02
N GLY A 240 6.08 1.72 7.95
CA GLY A 240 4.73 1.22 8.21
C GLY A 240 3.80 1.40 7.00
N ILE A 241 3.88 2.54 6.31
CA ILE A 241 3.08 2.84 5.12
C ILE A 241 3.53 1.98 3.93
N SER A 242 4.84 1.83 3.74
CA SER A 242 5.44 0.99 2.70
C SER A 242 4.99 -0.47 2.83
N CYS A 243 4.99 -1.03 4.05
CA CYS A 243 4.51 -2.38 4.31
C CYS A 243 3.01 -2.52 4.00
N ASP A 244 2.21 -1.50 4.33
CA ASP A 244 0.79 -1.48 4.05
C ASP A 244 0.49 -1.41 2.54
N ALA A 245 1.19 -0.54 1.82
CA ALA A 245 1.12 -0.40 0.37
C ALA A 245 1.54 -1.71 -0.33
N PHE A 246 2.63 -2.33 0.12
CA PHE A 246 3.06 -3.62 -0.41
C PHE A 246 2.01 -4.72 -0.17
N ALA A 247 1.37 -4.74 1.00
CA ALA A 247 0.31 -5.70 1.29
C ALA A 247 -0.89 -5.54 0.35
N ASN A 248 -1.30 -4.30 0.05
CA ASN A 248 -2.39 -4.04 -0.90
C ASN A 248 -2.00 -4.31 -2.37
N PHE A 249 -0.75 -4.02 -2.74
CA PHE A 249 -0.19 -4.42 -4.03
C PHE A 249 -0.23 -5.95 -4.20
N LYS A 250 0.25 -6.69 -3.20
CA LYS A 250 0.19 -8.15 -3.15
C LYS A 250 -1.25 -8.67 -3.22
N GLU A 251 -2.16 -8.10 -2.45
CA GLU A 251 -3.58 -8.50 -2.42
C GLU A 251 -4.20 -8.40 -3.82
N THR A 252 -3.92 -7.30 -4.53
CA THR A 252 -4.39 -7.06 -5.90
C THR A 252 -3.89 -8.15 -6.86
N LEU A 253 -2.66 -8.64 -6.67
CA LEU A 253 -2.00 -9.62 -7.53
C LEU A 253 -2.24 -11.10 -7.16
N THR A 254 -2.86 -11.40 -6.03
CA THR A 254 -2.92 -12.80 -5.54
C THR A 254 -4.30 -13.29 -5.15
N ARG A 255 -5.26 -12.38 -4.92
CA ARG A 255 -6.61 -12.78 -4.51
C ARG A 255 -7.45 -13.38 -5.64
N HIS A 256 -7.61 -12.66 -6.73
CA HIS A 256 -8.53 -13.01 -7.83
C HIS A 256 -7.76 -13.70 -8.96
N LYS A 257 -7.37 -14.96 -8.72
CA LYS A 257 -6.36 -15.69 -9.52
C LYS A 257 -6.61 -15.66 -11.03
N ALA A 258 -7.83 -15.97 -11.48
CA ALA A 258 -8.16 -16.01 -12.90
C ALA A 258 -8.01 -14.62 -13.56
N MET A 259 -8.52 -13.57 -12.91
CA MET A 259 -8.41 -12.19 -13.36
C MET A 259 -6.94 -11.74 -13.43
N VAL A 260 -6.15 -12.06 -12.42
CA VAL A 260 -4.73 -11.66 -12.39
C VAL A 260 -3.93 -12.42 -13.45
N ALA A 261 -4.17 -13.72 -13.63
CA ALA A 261 -3.51 -14.50 -14.67
C ALA A 261 -3.76 -13.93 -16.06
N ASP A 262 -5.01 -13.59 -16.38
CA ASP A 262 -5.39 -12.92 -17.62
C ASP A 262 -4.69 -11.57 -17.78
N TYR A 263 -4.68 -10.74 -16.74
CA TYR A 263 -3.99 -9.45 -16.76
C TYR A 263 -2.48 -9.59 -17.01
N LEU A 264 -1.80 -10.49 -16.27
CA LEU A 264 -0.36 -10.69 -16.34
C LEU A 264 0.07 -11.25 -17.70
N GLU A 265 -0.74 -12.09 -18.33
CA GLU A 265 -0.46 -12.60 -19.68
C GLU A 265 -0.49 -11.49 -20.72
N HIS A 266 -1.52 -10.64 -20.69
CA HIS A 266 -1.70 -9.54 -21.65
C HIS A 266 -0.77 -8.35 -21.40
N ASN A 267 -0.34 -8.11 -20.15
CA ASN A 267 0.48 -6.96 -19.76
C ASN A 267 1.90 -7.36 -19.32
N TYR A 268 2.34 -8.56 -19.73
CA TYR A 268 3.56 -9.21 -19.25
C TYR A 268 4.79 -8.28 -19.24
N ASP A 269 5.12 -7.70 -20.40
CA ASP A 269 6.37 -6.93 -20.56
C ASP A 269 6.36 -5.67 -19.68
N ARG A 270 5.23 -4.95 -19.68
CA ARG A 270 5.06 -3.75 -18.86
C ARG A 270 5.09 -4.07 -17.37
N PHE A 271 4.40 -5.13 -16.95
CA PHE A 271 4.36 -5.54 -15.55
C PHE A 271 5.75 -5.96 -15.05
N PHE A 272 6.43 -6.86 -15.77
CA PHE A 272 7.72 -7.37 -15.32
C PHE A 272 8.87 -6.35 -15.45
N ALA A 273 8.76 -5.37 -16.35
CA ALA A 273 9.68 -4.23 -16.37
C ALA A 273 9.62 -3.46 -15.04
N MET A 274 8.42 -3.06 -14.60
CA MET A 274 8.22 -2.43 -13.29
C MET A 274 8.63 -3.35 -12.13
N TYR A 275 8.22 -4.62 -12.18
CA TYR A 275 8.48 -5.55 -11.09
C TYR A 275 9.98 -5.84 -10.89
N THR A 276 10.76 -5.78 -11.98
CA THR A 276 12.22 -5.93 -11.91
C THR A 276 12.88 -4.80 -11.10
N GLU A 277 12.33 -3.59 -11.13
CA GLU A 277 12.83 -2.48 -10.29
C GLU A 277 12.67 -2.81 -8.79
N LEU A 278 11.54 -3.40 -8.41
CA LEU A 278 11.30 -3.85 -7.03
C LEU A 278 12.24 -5.00 -6.61
N LEU A 279 12.54 -5.93 -7.52
CA LEU A 279 13.49 -7.02 -7.28
C LEU A 279 14.94 -6.53 -7.13
N MET A 280 15.25 -5.38 -7.70
CA MET A 280 16.57 -4.73 -7.61
C MET A 280 16.60 -3.58 -6.62
N SER A 281 15.55 -3.41 -5.83
CA SER A 281 15.46 -2.36 -4.81
C SER A 281 16.65 -2.39 -3.85
N PRO A 282 17.23 -1.23 -3.49
CA PRO A 282 18.22 -1.15 -2.42
C PRO A 282 17.58 -1.37 -1.03
N ASN A 283 16.25 -1.24 -0.92
CA ASN A 283 15.54 -1.51 0.32
C ASN A 283 15.42 -3.03 0.54
N TYR A 284 16.08 -3.52 1.59
CA TYR A 284 16.09 -4.94 1.94
C TYR A 284 14.68 -5.56 2.05
N VAL A 285 13.74 -4.85 2.67
CA VAL A 285 12.38 -5.37 2.91
C VAL A 285 11.62 -5.43 1.60
N THR A 286 11.65 -4.37 0.80
CA THR A 286 11.03 -4.34 -0.54
C THR A 286 11.59 -5.45 -1.41
N LYS A 287 12.91 -5.55 -1.51
CA LYS A 287 13.61 -6.57 -2.30
C LYS A 287 13.19 -7.98 -1.89
N ARG A 288 13.22 -8.27 -0.59
CA ARG A 288 12.86 -9.60 -0.05
C ARG A 288 11.39 -9.95 -0.33
N GLN A 289 10.47 -9.04 -0.02
CA GLN A 289 9.04 -9.31 -0.18
C GLN A 289 8.65 -9.42 -1.65
N SER A 290 9.28 -8.63 -2.53
CA SER A 290 9.07 -8.73 -3.98
C SER A 290 9.55 -10.06 -4.54
N LEU A 291 10.69 -10.56 -4.06
CA LEU A 291 11.22 -11.86 -4.48
C LEU A 291 10.35 -13.03 -3.98
N LYS A 292 9.87 -12.94 -2.74
CA LYS A 292 8.89 -13.90 -2.21
C LYS A 292 7.60 -13.91 -3.01
N LEU A 293 7.02 -12.74 -3.28
CA LEU A 293 5.80 -12.60 -4.06
C LEU A 293 5.99 -13.08 -5.51
N LEU A 294 7.16 -12.88 -6.12
CA LEU A 294 7.47 -13.45 -7.43
C LEU A 294 7.37 -14.98 -7.40
N GLY A 295 7.94 -15.63 -6.39
CA GLY A 295 7.81 -17.07 -6.20
C GLY A 295 6.35 -17.52 -6.10
N GLU A 296 5.54 -16.80 -5.31
CA GLU A 296 4.09 -17.08 -5.19
C GLU A 296 3.35 -16.93 -6.53
N ILE A 297 3.65 -15.87 -7.31
CA ILE A 297 3.03 -15.63 -8.63
C ILE A 297 3.40 -16.75 -9.60
N LEU A 298 4.68 -17.12 -9.69
CA LEU A 298 5.17 -18.11 -10.66
C LEU A 298 4.71 -19.53 -10.33
N LEU A 299 4.53 -19.86 -9.05
CA LEU A 299 4.10 -21.20 -8.62
C LEU A 299 2.58 -21.37 -8.60
N ASP A 300 1.80 -20.31 -8.80
CA ASP A 300 0.35 -20.45 -8.93
C ASP A 300 -0.01 -21.12 -10.26
N ARG A 301 -0.78 -22.20 -10.18
CA ARG A 301 -1.22 -22.99 -11.35
C ARG A 301 -1.97 -22.17 -12.41
N THR A 302 -2.65 -21.10 -12.02
CA THR A 302 -3.37 -20.23 -12.97
C THR A 302 -2.41 -19.39 -13.81
N ASN A 303 -1.20 -19.14 -13.32
CA ASN A 303 -0.17 -18.36 -13.99
C ASN A 303 0.78 -19.23 -14.84
N PHE A 304 0.36 -20.42 -15.28
CA PHE A 304 1.24 -21.35 -16.01
C PHE A 304 1.89 -20.72 -17.26
N ASN A 305 1.13 -19.95 -18.05
CA ASN A 305 1.64 -19.27 -19.24
C ASN A 305 2.68 -18.19 -18.88
N VAL A 306 2.35 -17.38 -17.86
CA VAL A 306 3.22 -16.34 -17.32
C VAL A 306 4.52 -16.94 -16.79
N MET A 307 4.42 -18.01 -15.99
CA MET A 307 5.56 -18.76 -15.47
C MET A 307 6.43 -19.29 -16.59
N THR A 308 5.84 -19.96 -17.59
CA THR A 308 6.56 -20.54 -18.72
C THR A 308 7.33 -19.47 -19.50
N ARG A 309 6.73 -18.30 -19.73
CA ARG A 309 7.40 -17.15 -20.37
C ARG A 309 8.54 -16.63 -19.49
N TYR A 310 8.33 -16.49 -18.18
CA TYR A 310 9.32 -15.98 -17.25
C TYR A 310 10.57 -16.85 -17.16
N ILE A 311 10.39 -18.16 -17.05
CA ILE A 311 11.50 -19.12 -16.92
C ILE A 311 12.22 -19.42 -18.23
N SER A 312 11.73 -18.85 -19.34
CA SER A 312 12.37 -18.95 -20.66
C SER A 312 13.35 -17.81 -20.95
N SER A 313 13.40 -16.77 -20.09
CA SER A 313 14.29 -15.63 -20.23
C SER A 313 15.66 -15.86 -19.60
N GLU A 314 16.72 -15.66 -20.40
CA GLU A 314 18.11 -15.71 -19.95
C GLU A 314 18.41 -14.63 -18.89
N ASP A 315 17.88 -13.42 -19.06
CA ASP A 315 18.13 -12.32 -18.12
C ASP A 315 17.51 -12.59 -16.76
N ASN A 316 16.30 -13.19 -16.74
CA ASN A 316 15.65 -13.60 -15.50
C ASN A 316 16.45 -14.69 -14.77
N LEU A 317 16.98 -15.67 -15.49
CA LEU A 317 17.84 -16.71 -14.90
C LEU A 317 19.11 -16.09 -14.31
N LYS A 318 19.81 -15.23 -15.06
CA LYS A 318 21.02 -14.54 -14.59
C LYS A 318 20.74 -13.71 -13.34
N MET A 319 19.62 -12.99 -13.32
CA MET A 319 19.18 -12.22 -12.16
C MET A 319 19.02 -13.13 -10.93
N MET A 320 18.29 -14.24 -11.06
CA MET A 320 18.11 -15.18 -9.94
C MET A 320 19.44 -15.80 -9.48
N MET A 321 20.32 -16.17 -10.41
CA MET A 321 21.65 -16.69 -10.07
C MET A 321 22.54 -15.67 -9.35
N ASN A 322 22.41 -14.39 -9.67
CA ASN A 322 23.10 -13.32 -8.96
C ASN A 322 22.50 -13.11 -7.56
N LEU A 323 21.18 -13.18 -7.42
CA LEU A 323 20.48 -13.06 -6.13
C LEU A 323 20.77 -14.24 -5.18
N LEU A 324 21.07 -15.44 -5.70
CA LEU A 324 21.61 -16.55 -4.89
C LEU A 324 22.92 -16.19 -4.18
N ARG A 325 23.65 -15.18 -4.67
CA ARG A 325 24.92 -14.70 -4.11
C ARG A 325 24.77 -13.37 -3.36
N ASP A 326 23.53 -12.93 -3.09
CA ASP A 326 23.26 -11.71 -2.34
C ASP A 326 23.89 -11.78 -0.93
N ARG A 327 24.22 -10.64 -0.30
CA ARG A 327 24.80 -10.63 1.05
C ARG A 327 23.84 -11.17 2.11
N SER A 328 22.53 -11.06 1.87
CA SER A 328 21.50 -11.49 2.80
C SER A 328 21.10 -12.95 2.56
N LYS A 329 21.34 -13.81 3.55
CA LYS A 329 20.85 -15.19 3.63
C LYS A 329 19.36 -15.33 3.30
N ASN A 330 18.53 -14.38 3.71
CA ASN A 330 17.09 -14.43 3.41
C ASN A 330 16.78 -14.12 1.95
N ILE A 331 17.52 -13.21 1.31
CA ILE A 331 17.35 -12.93 -0.13
C ILE A 331 17.80 -14.15 -0.94
N GLN A 332 18.93 -14.75 -0.57
CA GLN A 332 19.43 -15.98 -1.20
C GLN A 332 18.37 -17.08 -1.15
N PHE A 333 17.72 -17.27 0.00
CA PHE A 333 16.68 -18.27 0.20
C PHE A 333 15.46 -18.05 -0.69
N GLU A 334 14.92 -16.83 -0.76
CA GLU A 334 13.79 -16.52 -1.66
C GLU A 334 14.20 -16.64 -3.15
N ALA A 335 15.45 -16.26 -3.49
CA ALA A 335 15.99 -16.43 -4.85
C ALA A 335 16.05 -17.90 -5.25
N PHE A 336 16.39 -18.79 -4.33
CA PHE A 336 16.40 -20.23 -4.55
C PHE A 336 15.01 -20.76 -4.94
N HIS A 337 13.95 -20.29 -4.29
CA HIS A 337 12.59 -20.71 -4.63
C HIS A 337 12.14 -20.30 -6.04
N VAL A 338 12.70 -19.24 -6.60
CA VAL A 338 12.47 -18.86 -8.00
C VAL A 338 13.42 -19.62 -8.93
N PHE A 339 14.70 -19.73 -8.57
CA PHE A 339 15.72 -20.46 -9.34
C PHE A 339 15.35 -21.93 -9.54
N LYS A 340 14.80 -22.61 -8.52
CA LYS A 340 14.37 -24.01 -8.64
C LYS A 340 13.35 -24.21 -9.75
N VAL A 341 12.51 -23.21 -10.06
CA VAL A 341 11.49 -23.31 -11.13
C VAL A 341 12.15 -23.39 -12.51
N PHE A 342 13.25 -22.63 -12.73
CA PHE A 342 14.04 -22.74 -13.95
C PHE A 342 14.65 -24.13 -14.11
N VAL A 343 15.20 -24.68 -13.02
CA VAL A 343 15.86 -26.00 -13.03
C VAL A 343 14.85 -27.14 -13.12
N ALA A 344 13.68 -27.01 -12.50
CA ALA A 344 12.63 -28.03 -12.52
C ALA A 344 11.87 -28.08 -13.84
N ASN A 345 11.97 -27.06 -14.70
CA ASN A 345 11.29 -27.05 -16.01
C ASN A 345 11.72 -28.27 -16.86
N PRO A 346 10.83 -29.20 -17.23
CA PRO A 346 11.18 -30.36 -18.04
C PRO A 346 11.49 -30.01 -19.50
N LYS A 347 10.98 -28.86 -19.99
CA LYS A 347 11.16 -28.37 -21.36
C LYS A 347 11.98 -27.07 -21.34
N LYS A 348 13.21 -27.15 -20.83
CA LYS A 348 14.10 -25.98 -20.76
C LYS A 348 14.43 -25.48 -22.17
N PRO A 349 14.34 -24.17 -22.45
CA PRO A 349 14.88 -23.64 -23.68
C PRO A 349 16.39 -23.89 -23.79
N PRO A 350 16.95 -24.11 -24.99
CA PRO A 350 18.38 -24.39 -25.16
C PRO A 350 19.31 -23.35 -24.54
N VAL A 351 18.90 -22.07 -24.54
CA VAL A 351 19.65 -20.97 -23.92
C VAL A 351 19.77 -21.14 -22.39
N ILE A 352 18.68 -21.53 -21.74
CA ILE A 352 18.63 -21.80 -20.29
C ILE A 352 19.49 -23.03 -19.96
N GLU A 353 19.33 -24.10 -20.73
CA GLU A 353 20.11 -25.33 -20.54
C GLU A 353 21.62 -25.08 -20.71
N ASN A 354 22.01 -24.29 -21.72
CA ASN A 354 23.40 -23.93 -21.95
C ASN A 354 24.02 -23.13 -20.79
N ILE A 355 23.26 -22.20 -20.18
CA ILE A 355 23.72 -21.44 -19.01
C ILE A 355 23.94 -22.38 -17.81
N LEU A 356 22.99 -23.27 -17.54
CA LEU A 356 23.11 -24.25 -16.45
C LEU A 356 24.29 -25.20 -16.69
N ARG A 357 24.47 -25.70 -17.92
CA ARG A 357 25.57 -26.59 -18.29
C ARG A 357 26.94 -25.91 -18.13
N ARG A 358 27.09 -24.69 -18.62
CA ARG A 358 28.35 -23.91 -18.50
C ARG A 358 28.72 -23.61 -17.05
N ASN A 359 27.74 -23.46 -16.17
CA ASN A 359 27.94 -23.16 -14.75
C ASN A 359 27.83 -24.39 -13.84
N ARG A 360 27.68 -25.60 -14.40
CA ARG A 360 27.34 -26.83 -13.67
C ARG A 360 28.22 -27.06 -12.45
N GLU A 361 29.54 -27.12 -12.64
CA GLU A 361 30.48 -27.44 -11.56
C GLU A 361 30.42 -26.42 -10.43
N ARG A 362 30.33 -25.13 -10.78
CA ARG A 362 30.21 -24.04 -9.82
C ARG A 362 28.87 -24.08 -9.09
N LEU A 363 27.78 -24.38 -9.78
CA LEU A 363 26.45 -24.50 -9.20
C LEU A 363 26.35 -25.68 -8.25
N VAL A 364 26.89 -26.84 -8.60
CA VAL A 364 26.91 -28.03 -7.72
C VAL A 364 27.72 -27.75 -6.46
N ALA A 365 28.92 -27.20 -6.60
CA ALA A 365 29.76 -26.84 -5.47
C ALA A 365 29.11 -25.77 -4.56
N PHE A 366 28.44 -24.78 -5.17
CA PHE A 366 27.71 -23.75 -4.45
C PHE A 366 26.51 -24.31 -3.69
N LEU A 367 25.62 -25.04 -4.37
CA LEU A 367 24.38 -25.58 -3.81
C LEU A 367 24.64 -26.68 -2.77
N GLY A 368 25.71 -27.46 -2.91
CA GLY A 368 26.12 -28.46 -1.90
C GLY A 368 26.42 -27.84 -0.52
N ASN A 369 26.83 -26.57 -0.50
CA ASN A 369 27.13 -25.82 0.73
C ASN A 369 26.05 -24.77 1.07
N PHE A 370 24.99 -24.69 0.28
CA PHE A 370 23.98 -23.64 0.39
C PHE A 370 23.01 -23.93 1.54
N HIS A 371 23.03 -23.06 2.56
CA HIS A 371 22.13 -23.11 3.72
C HIS A 371 22.02 -24.48 4.39
N ASN A 372 23.15 -25.16 4.63
CA ASN A 372 23.18 -26.44 5.35
C ASN A 372 22.84 -26.30 6.86
N ASP A 373 22.75 -25.07 7.35
CA ASP A 373 22.36 -24.71 8.72
C ASP A 373 20.83 -24.65 8.93
N LYS A 374 20.03 -24.89 7.88
CA LYS A 374 18.56 -24.89 7.95
C LYS A 374 18.01 -26.28 8.28
N ASP A 375 17.35 -26.42 9.43
CA ASP A 375 16.51 -27.57 9.77
C ASP A 375 15.12 -27.46 9.10
N ASP A 376 15.10 -27.51 7.77
CA ASP A 376 13.89 -27.51 6.94
C ASP A 376 13.99 -28.68 5.95
N GLU A 377 13.32 -29.79 6.28
CA GLU A 377 13.37 -31.03 5.49
C GLU A 377 12.90 -30.79 4.04
N GLN A 378 11.86 -29.98 3.85
CA GLN A 378 11.36 -29.66 2.51
C GLN A 378 12.42 -28.92 1.70
N PHE A 379 13.10 -27.95 2.30
CA PHE A 379 14.18 -27.24 1.62
C PHE A 379 15.36 -28.16 1.28
N VAL A 380 15.73 -29.09 2.19
CA VAL A 380 16.80 -30.06 1.94
C VAL A 380 16.45 -30.94 0.74
N ASP A 381 15.23 -31.46 0.68
CA ASP A 381 14.75 -32.28 -0.43
C ASP A 381 14.71 -31.51 -1.76
N GLU A 382 14.18 -30.28 -1.75
CA GLU A 382 14.16 -29.41 -2.92
C GLU A 382 15.58 -29.09 -3.43
N LYS A 383 16.53 -28.87 -2.52
CA LYS A 383 17.93 -28.62 -2.86
C LYS A 383 18.59 -29.84 -3.47
N GLN A 384 18.37 -31.02 -2.90
CA GLN A 384 18.90 -32.27 -3.46
C GLN A 384 18.30 -32.56 -4.84
N TYR A 385 17.00 -32.33 -5.03
CA TYR A 385 16.35 -32.47 -6.32
C TYR A 385 16.97 -31.54 -7.39
N VAL A 386 17.18 -30.26 -7.04
CA VAL A 386 17.83 -29.29 -7.93
C VAL A 386 19.27 -29.71 -8.27
N LEU A 387 20.04 -30.18 -7.28
CA LEU A 387 21.40 -30.68 -7.47
C LEU A 387 21.45 -31.84 -8.47
N GLN A 388 20.59 -32.85 -8.29
CA GLN A 388 20.51 -34.02 -9.18
C GLN A 388 20.23 -33.62 -10.63
N ILE A 389 19.31 -32.67 -10.85
CA ILE A 389 19.01 -32.19 -12.21
C ILE A 389 20.24 -31.49 -12.83
N ILE A 390 20.90 -30.60 -12.08
CA ILE A 390 22.06 -29.85 -12.60
C ILE A 390 23.21 -30.81 -12.94
N GLU A 391 23.49 -31.80 -12.08
CA GLU A 391 24.50 -32.83 -12.35
C GLU A 391 24.20 -33.63 -13.63
N SER A 392 22.92 -33.96 -13.86
CA SER A 392 22.48 -34.69 -15.05
C SER A 392 22.58 -33.87 -16.35
N THR A 393 22.58 -32.53 -16.27
CA THR A 393 22.58 -31.62 -17.44
C THR A 393 23.86 -31.73 -18.29
N GLY A 394 24.92 -32.36 -17.77
CA GLY A 394 26.15 -32.65 -18.51
C GLY A 394 26.30 -34.08 -19.04
N LYS A 395 25.34 -34.97 -18.79
CA LYS A 395 25.34 -36.34 -19.32
C LYS A 395 24.53 -36.39 -20.62
N THR A 396 25.05 -35.83 -21.71
CA THR A 396 24.52 -36.16 -23.04
C THR A 396 24.81 -37.62 -23.31
N LYS A 397 23.75 -38.43 -23.51
CA LYS A 397 23.82 -39.76 -24.10
C LYS A 397 24.68 -39.66 -25.38
N PRO A 398 25.72 -40.50 -25.57
CA PRO A 398 26.46 -40.49 -26.82
C PRO A 398 25.45 -40.63 -27.96
N ALA A 399 25.53 -39.74 -28.95
CA ALA A 399 24.81 -39.94 -30.19
C ALA A 399 25.16 -41.35 -30.67
N ALA A 400 24.16 -42.24 -30.74
CA ALA A 400 24.33 -43.51 -31.40
C ALA A 400 24.75 -43.17 -32.83
N ALA A 401 26.03 -43.39 -33.13
CA ALA A 401 26.53 -43.38 -34.49
C ALA A 401 25.70 -44.42 -35.24
N ALA A 402 24.75 -43.96 -36.05
CA ALA A 402 24.11 -44.79 -37.04
C ALA A 402 25.19 -45.08 -38.09
N ALA A 403 25.73 -46.29 -37.99
CA ALA A 403 26.54 -46.94 -39.01
C ALA A 403 25.68 -47.33 -40.21
#